data_AF-A0A965L1N8-F1
#
_entry.id   AF-A0A965L1N8-F1
#
_cell.length_a   1.000
_cell.length_b   1.000
_cell.length_c   1.000
_cell.angle_alpha   90.00
_cell.angle_beta   90.00
_cell.angle_gamma   90.00
#
_symmetry.space_group_name_H-M   'P 1'
#
loop_
_entity.id
_entity.type
_entity.pdbx_description
1 polymer ?
#
loop_
_entity_poly.entity_id
_entity_poly.type
_entity_poly.pdbx_seq_one_letter_code
_entity_poly.pdbx_strand_id
1 'polypeptide(L)'
;MKKFLGIIAILIAVAFQSNAQGMIKFKESAHDFKKITEGTQATYSFEFTNTGKAPVVISNVQPSCGCTTPEWTREPIMPGKTGKVTASYNSAGRPGSFNKTIT
;
A
#
# COMPACT_ATOMS: atom_id res chain seq x y z
N MET A 1 -57.84 12.50 8.73
CA MET A 1 -56.95 11.83 7.74
C MET A 1 -55.59 12.53 7.60
N LYS A 2 -54.99 13.04 8.70
CA LYS A 2 -53.74 13.84 8.68
C LYS A 2 -52.54 13.14 9.32
N LYS A 3 -52.73 11.89 9.80
CA LYS A 3 -51.71 11.11 10.53
C LYS A 3 -50.97 10.08 9.67
N PHE A 4 -51.33 9.95 8.38
CA PHE A 4 -50.71 8.98 7.47
C PHE A 4 -49.60 9.55 6.58
N LEU A 5 -49.42 10.88 6.51
CA LEU A 5 -48.33 11.48 5.73
C LEU A 5 -46.94 11.42 6.41
N GLY A 6 -46.88 11.21 7.72
CA GLY A 6 -45.60 11.21 8.45
C GLY A 6 -44.76 9.95 8.29
N ILE A 7 -45.38 8.82 7.90
CA ILE A 7 -44.71 7.51 7.87
C ILE A 7 -43.97 7.27 6.54
N ILE A 8 -44.41 7.90 5.44
CA ILE A 8 -43.79 7.75 4.12
C ILE A 8 -42.46 8.51 4.02
N ALA A 9 -42.28 9.60 4.79
CA ALA A 9 -41.05 10.38 4.78
C ALA A 9 -39.86 9.68 5.46
N ILE A 10 -40.11 8.70 6.34
CA ILE A 10 -39.06 7.99 7.10
C ILE A 10 -38.45 6.82 6.31
N LEU A 11 -39.11 6.34 5.25
CA LEU A 11 -38.63 5.21 4.43
C LEU A 11 -37.62 5.61 3.34
N ILE A 12 -37.38 6.89 3.07
CA ILE A 12 -36.46 7.37 2.02
C ILE A 12 -35.04 7.67 2.58
N ALA A 13 -34.85 7.65 3.90
CA ALA A 13 -33.57 8.01 4.53
C ALA A 13 -32.52 6.87 4.57
N VAL A 14 -32.83 5.68 4.04
CA VAL A 14 -31.89 4.56 4.02
C VAL A 14 -31.25 4.44 2.64
N ALA A 15 -29.92 4.41 2.61
CA ALA A 15 -29.05 4.03 1.50
C ALA A 15 -28.44 5.14 0.62
N PHE A 16 -27.64 6.02 1.21
CA PHE A 16 -26.38 6.45 0.58
C PHE A 16 -25.23 6.39 1.61
N GLN A 17 -24.91 5.20 2.10
CA GLN A 17 -23.66 4.99 2.82
C GLN A 17 -22.53 4.82 1.79
N SER A 18 -21.94 5.94 1.36
CA SER A 18 -20.69 5.88 0.61
C SER A 18 -19.59 5.38 1.56
N ASN A 19 -19.17 4.13 1.41
CA ASN A 19 -18.10 3.57 2.21
C ASN A 19 -16.79 4.23 1.74
N ALA A 20 -16.28 5.20 2.50
CA ALA A 20 -15.01 5.84 2.21
C ALA A 20 -13.89 4.82 2.44
N GLN A 21 -13.47 4.14 1.37
CA GLN A 21 -12.40 3.15 1.43
C GLN A 21 -11.05 3.79 1.13
N GLY A 22 -10.01 3.34 1.83
CA GLY A 22 -8.63 3.58 1.45
C GLY A 22 -8.24 2.73 0.24
N MET A 23 -7.47 3.29 -0.69
CA MET A 23 -7.02 2.58 -1.88
C MET A 23 -5.61 3.05 -2.22
N ILE A 24 -4.68 2.12 -2.42
CA ILE A 24 -3.30 2.45 -2.81
C ILE A 24 -3.06 2.10 -4.27
N LYS A 25 -2.30 2.96 -4.95
CA LYS A 25 -1.78 2.70 -6.29
C LYS A 25 -0.27 2.92 -6.27
N PHE A 26 0.48 1.86 -6.52
CA PHE A 26 1.92 1.96 -6.70
C PHE A 26 2.27 2.63 -8.03
N LYS A 27 3.32 3.45 -8.02
CA LYS A 27 3.89 4.06 -9.23
C LYS A 27 4.45 2.99 -10.17
N GLU A 28 5.07 1.97 -9.59
CA GLU A 28 5.57 0.78 -10.26
C GLU A 28 5.57 -0.41 -9.29
N SER A 29 5.51 -1.63 -9.83
CA SER A 29 5.47 -2.87 -9.04
C SER A 29 6.74 -3.71 -9.18
N ALA A 30 7.70 -3.29 -10.01
CA ALA A 30 8.92 -4.02 -10.27
C ALA A 30 10.09 -3.07 -10.49
N HIS A 31 11.27 -3.47 -10.02
CA HIS A 31 12.52 -2.78 -10.26
C HIS A 31 13.59 -3.81 -10.66
N ASP A 32 14.38 -3.49 -11.69
CA ASP A 32 15.48 -4.33 -12.16
C ASP A 32 16.80 -3.64 -11.83
N PHE A 33 17.53 -4.20 -10.86
CA PHE A 33 18.83 -3.72 -10.41
C PHE A 33 19.96 -3.97 -11.43
N LYS A 34 19.69 -4.64 -12.55
CA LYS A 34 20.67 -5.02 -13.57
C LYS A 34 21.83 -5.82 -12.94
N LYS A 35 23.02 -5.26 -12.94
CA LYS A 35 24.21 -5.85 -12.33
C LYS A 35 24.54 -5.08 -11.06
N ILE A 36 24.63 -5.80 -9.95
CA ILE A 36 25.12 -5.29 -8.68
C ILE A 36 26.40 -6.04 -8.30
N THR A 37 27.26 -5.38 -7.52
CA THR A 37 28.44 -6.03 -6.94
C THR A 37 28.00 -6.90 -5.77
N GLU A 38 28.52 -8.14 -5.69
CA GLU A 38 28.29 -9.00 -4.53
C GLU A 38 28.76 -8.31 -3.24
N GLY A 39 28.05 -8.55 -2.14
CA GLY A 39 28.37 -7.94 -0.84
C GLY A 39 27.80 -6.52 -0.66
N THR A 40 27.15 -5.97 -1.68
CA THR A 40 26.44 -4.68 -1.58
C THR A 40 24.97 -4.87 -1.22
N GLN A 41 24.36 -3.81 -0.70
CA GLN A 41 22.93 -3.76 -0.46
C GLN A 41 22.21 -3.14 -1.66
N ALA A 42 21.35 -3.91 -2.30
CA ALA A 42 20.49 -3.44 -3.37
C ALA A 42 19.19 -2.90 -2.76
N THR A 43 19.04 -1.57 -2.75
CA THR A 43 17.90 -0.89 -2.11
C THR A 43 17.04 -0.18 -3.14
N TYR A 44 15.72 -0.38 -3.08
CA TYR A 44 14.75 0.36 -3.89
C TYR A 44 13.53 0.76 -3.08
N SER A 45 12.96 1.94 -3.38
CA SER A 45 11.73 2.43 -2.73
C SER A 45 10.59 2.49 -3.73
N PHE A 46 9.59 1.65 -3.53
CA PHE A 46 8.33 1.67 -4.27
C PHE A 46 7.42 2.75 -3.69
N GLU A 47 7.23 3.83 -4.44
CA GLU A 47 6.29 4.88 -4.08
C GLU A 47 4.86 4.48 -4.44
N PHE A 48 3.91 4.78 -3.56
CA PHE A 48 2.49 4.63 -3.82
C PHE A 48 1.72 5.89 -3.44
N THR A 49 0.58 6.09 -4.08
CA THR A 49 -0.38 7.15 -3.73
C THR A 49 -1.64 6.53 -3.13
N ASN A 50 -2.17 7.13 -2.08
CA ASN A 50 -3.53 6.82 -1.64
C ASN A 50 -4.54 7.50 -2.59
N THR A 51 -5.13 6.75 -3.50
CA THR A 51 -6.15 7.20 -4.45
C THR A 51 -7.59 7.05 -3.91
N GLY A 52 -7.73 6.59 -2.67
CA GLY A 52 -9.01 6.42 -1.99
C GLY A 52 -9.57 7.70 -1.37
N LYS A 53 -10.63 7.54 -0.57
CA LYS A 53 -11.32 8.66 0.12
C LYS A 53 -11.13 8.65 1.65
N ALA A 54 -10.43 7.65 2.18
CA ALA A 54 -10.07 7.55 3.59
C ALA A 54 -8.55 7.36 3.76
N PRO A 55 -7.98 7.69 4.94
CA PRO A 55 -6.58 7.43 5.24
C PRO A 55 -6.23 5.94 5.12
N VAL A 56 -5.00 5.63 4.70
CA VAL A 56 -4.47 4.26 4.62
C VAL A 56 -3.29 4.13 5.58
N VAL A 57 -3.21 3.01 6.29
CA VAL A 57 -2.02 2.60 7.04
C VAL A 57 -1.57 1.24 6.49
N ILE A 58 -0.27 1.09 6.23
CA ILE A 58 0.29 -0.22 5.90
C ILE A 58 0.51 -0.99 7.21
N SER A 59 -0.29 -2.03 7.42
CA SER A 59 -0.27 -2.84 8.65
C SER A 59 0.94 -3.77 8.74
N ASN A 60 1.38 -4.31 7.61
CA ASN A 60 2.52 -5.21 7.53
C ASN A 60 3.21 -5.11 6.16
N VAL A 61 4.50 -5.42 6.14
CA VAL A 61 5.28 -5.61 4.93
C VAL A 61 6.15 -6.85 5.10
N GLN A 62 5.94 -7.84 4.24
CA GLN A 62 6.56 -9.15 4.32
C GLN A 62 7.52 -9.37 3.14
N PRO A 63 8.83 -9.51 3.40
CA PRO A 63 9.78 -9.93 2.38
C PRO A 63 9.68 -11.45 2.14
N SER A 64 9.98 -11.86 0.90
CA SER A 64 10.06 -13.27 0.48
C SER A 64 11.23 -14.06 1.10
N CYS A 65 12.23 -13.39 1.67
CA CYS A 65 13.35 -14.01 2.39
C CYS A 65 13.81 -13.14 3.56
N GLY A 66 14.48 -13.73 4.54
CA GLY A 66 15.19 -12.99 5.59
C GLY A 66 16.42 -12.21 5.08
N CYS A 67 16.72 -12.29 3.79
CA CYS A 67 17.81 -11.58 3.13
C CYS A 67 17.42 -10.18 2.60
N THR A 68 16.14 -9.82 2.71
CA THR A 68 15.62 -8.51 2.30
C THR A 68 14.99 -7.83 3.51
N THR A 69 15.48 -6.64 3.86
CA THR A 69 14.92 -5.84 4.95
C THR A 69 13.87 -4.87 4.39
N PRO A 70 12.62 -4.91 4.88
CA PRO A 70 11.60 -3.93 4.53
C PRO A 70 11.66 -2.69 5.43
N GLU A 71 11.40 -1.53 4.86
CA GLU A 71 11.08 -0.27 5.58
C GLU A 71 9.88 0.38 4.88
N TRP A 72 8.96 0.99 5.61
CA TRP A 72 7.78 1.61 4.99
C TRP A 72 7.24 2.78 5.81
N THR A 73 6.45 3.64 5.18
CA THR A 73 5.72 4.73 5.86
C THR A 73 4.76 4.16 6.90
N ARG A 74 4.94 4.53 8.18
CA ARG A 74 4.14 4.01 9.32
C ARG A 74 2.97 4.93 9.66
N GLU A 75 3.06 6.19 9.28
CA GLU A 75 2.03 7.19 9.49
C GLU A 75 0.86 6.97 8.54
N PRO A 76 -0.37 7.34 8.92
CA PRO A 76 -1.51 7.34 8.02
C PRO A 76 -1.28 8.20 6.77
N ILE A 77 -1.44 7.60 5.59
CA ILE A 77 -1.35 8.25 4.30
C ILE A 77 -2.73 8.78 3.95
N MET A 78 -2.90 10.10 4.02
CA MET A 78 -4.15 10.79 3.68
C MET A 78 -4.50 10.65 2.18
N PRO A 79 -5.78 10.80 1.79
CA PRO A 79 -6.19 10.85 0.38
C PRO A 79 -5.34 11.81 -0.46
N GLY A 80 -4.87 11.35 -1.61
CA GLY A 80 -4.01 12.08 -2.54
C GLY A 80 -2.54 12.21 -2.10
N LYS A 81 -2.15 11.70 -0.92
CA LYS A 81 -0.76 11.72 -0.44
C LYS A 81 -0.03 10.44 -0.81
N THR A 82 1.30 10.52 -0.78
CA THR A 82 2.18 9.41 -1.13
C THR A 82 2.85 8.82 0.10
N GLY A 83 3.13 7.53 0.02
CA GLY A 83 3.95 6.78 0.96
C GLY A 83 4.94 5.91 0.19
N LYS A 84 5.82 5.23 0.92
CA LYS A 84 6.84 4.36 0.33
C LYS A 84 6.93 3.01 1.03
N VAL A 85 7.31 1.99 0.26
CA VAL A 85 7.80 0.70 0.73
C VAL A 85 9.20 0.50 0.15
N THR A 86 10.20 0.46 1.02
CA THR A 86 11.61 0.29 0.69
C THR A 86 12.02 -1.16 0.95
N ALA A 87 12.66 -1.77 -0.04
CA ALA A 87 13.23 -3.12 0.04
C ALA A 87 14.75 -3.03 -0.08
N SER A 88 15.46 -3.61 0.89
CA SER A 88 16.94 -3.64 0.93
C SER A 88 17.45 -5.07 0.94
N TYR A 89 17.86 -5.57 -0.23
CA TYR A 89 18.39 -6.93 -0.40
C TYR A 89 19.89 -7.00 -0.11
N ASN A 90 20.30 -7.91 0.78
CA ASN A 90 21.70 -8.18 1.07
C ASN A 90 22.26 -9.26 0.12
N SER A 91 23.14 -8.86 -0.79
CA SER A 91 23.75 -9.77 -1.78
C SER A 91 24.95 -10.57 -1.27
N ALA A 92 25.43 -10.33 -0.04
CA ALA A 92 26.61 -11.02 0.50
C ALA A 92 26.39 -12.54 0.58
N GLY A 93 27.29 -13.33 -0.01
CA GLY A 93 27.19 -14.78 -0.05
C GLY A 93 26.06 -15.30 -0.94
N ARG A 94 25.58 -14.47 -1.88
CA ARG A 94 24.46 -14.79 -2.78
C ARG A 94 24.81 -14.41 -4.23
N PRO A 95 25.81 -15.06 -4.84
CA PRO A 95 26.17 -14.81 -6.24
C PRO A 95 25.06 -15.31 -7.19
N GLY A 96 25.03 -14.74 -8.39
CA GLY A 96 24.09 -15.10 -9.45
C GLY A 96 22.82 -14.23 -9.48
N SER A 97 21.86 -14.64 -10.31
CA SER A 97 20.60 -13.91 -10.49
C SER A 97 19.68 -14.09 -9.29
N PHE A 98 18.94 -13.03 -8.97
CA PHE A 98 17.92 -13.08 -7.92
C PHE A 98 16.61 -12.45 -8.41
N ASN A 99 15.50 -12.99 -7.90
CA ASN A 99 14.18 -12.38 -7.98
C ASN A 99 13.59 -12.43 -6.57
N LYS A 100 13.15 -11.29 -6.05
CA LYS A 100 12.64 -11.14 -4.68
C LYS A 100 11.36 -10.33 -4.70
N THR A 101 10.40 -10.75 -3.90
CA THR A 101 9.11 -10.09 -3.72
C THR A 101 9.00 -9.53 -2.30
N ILE A 102 8.23 -8.45 -2.18
CA ILE A 102 7.77 -7.82 -0.95
C ILE A 102 6.26 -7.64 -1.04
N THR A 103 5.51 -7.90 0.02
CA THR A 103 4.03 -7.87 0.03
C THR A 103 3.51 -7.11 1.23
#